data_AF-A0A022PN13-F1
#
_entry.id   AF-A0A022PN13-F1
#
_cell.length_a   1.000
_cell.length_b   1.000
_cell.length_c   1.000
_cell.angle_alpha   90.00
_cell.angle_beta   90.00
_cell.angle_gamma   90.00
#
_symmetry.space_group_name_H-M   'P 1'
#
loop_
_entity.id
_entity.type
_entity.pdbx_description
1 polymer ?
#
loop_
_entity_poly.entity_id
_entity_poly.type
_entity_poly.pdbx_seq_one_letter_code
_entity_poly.pdbx_strand_id
1 'polypeptide(L)'
;MELAINTQNKLRKETGYFLSPLWEDVFSKELLEELNSNIFLVACRSGQVEQNLLRKFMIQHHHYSQYFTRYLCSLMGGLADQKDFVLLSHNLLEELTGTDAAKISHAELYKKAMAAINAVPKSDPILNSTQQLIDAMFRHCRSDDSLRGLAALCLGAEAIVPLVYGPILDALQFIKAPDDALHFFRIHVEEDEDHAIAMRKIIDRMIEEKPYRRVDVIAVGEEMVRFRIAMLNELYQSNIGVNTDVTLLSECD
;
A
#
# COMPACT_ATOMS: atom_id res chain seq x y z
N MET A 1 33.62 9.89 -2.66
CA MET A 1 32.31 10.49 -2.98
C MET A 1 31.24 9.57 -2.38
N GLU A 2 31.09 9.58 -1.06
CA GLU A 2 30.44 8.45 -0.35
C GLU A 2 29.74 8.85 0.97
N LEU A 3 29.38 10.13 1.14
CA LEU A 3 28.79 10.65 2.39
C LEU A 3 27.36 11.19 2.25
N ALA A 4 26.82 11.31 1.04
CA ALA A 4 25.46 11.82 0.83
C ALA A 4 24.36 10.74 0.99
N ILE A 5 24.62 9.50 0.54
CA ILE A 5 23.61 8.43 0.49
C ILE A 5 23.23 7.95 1.92
N ASN A 6 24.18 7.96 2.86
CA ASN A 6 23.95 7.46 4.22
C ASN A 6 23.16 8.44 5.10
N THR A 7 23.25 9.75 4.84
CA THR A 7 22.59 10.77 5.67
C THR A 7 21.10 10.90 5.35
N GLN A 8 20.72 10.74 4.08
CA GLN A 8 19.32 10.79 3.63
C GLN A 8 18.52 9.55 4.07
N ASN A 9 19.13 8.36 4.02
CA ASN A 9 18.56 7.14 4.57
C ASN A 9 18.45 7.17 6.10
N LYS A 10 19.41 7.81 6.80
CA LYS A 10 19.34 7.98 8.25
C LYS A 10 18.28 9.02 8.67
N LEU A 11 18.11 10.11 7.91
CA LEU A 11 17.02 11.06 8.13
C LEU A 11 15.65 10.41 7.92
N ARG A 12 15.45 9.62 6.84
CA ARG A 12 14.20 8.86 6.61
C ARG A 12 13.83 7.94 7.78
N LYS A 13 14.82 7.34 8.45
CA LYS A 13 14.60 6.49 9.62
C LYS A 13 14.17 7.27 10.88
N GLU A 14 14.55 8.53 11.01
CA GLU A 14 14.21 9.36 12.17
C GLU A 14 12.96 10.25 11.95
N THR A 15 12.67 10.67 10.71
CA THR A 15 11.57 11.60 10.39
C THR A 15 10.43 10.99 9.58
N GLY A 16 10.54 9.73 9.15
CA GLY A 16 9.53 9.01 8.38
C GLY A 16 9.71 9.08 6.86
N TYR A 17 8.77 8.49 6.14
CA TYR A 17 8.69 8.58 4.68
C TYR A 17 7.88 9.81 4.28
N PHE A 18 8.19 10.39 3.12
CA PHE A 18 7.51 11.57 2.60
C PHE A 18 7.09 11.32 1.16
N LEU A 19 5.96 11.90 0.77
CA LEU A 19 5.51 11.89 -0.61
C LEU A 19 6.18 13.02 -1.39
N SER A 20 6.28 12.83 -2.71
CA SER A 20 6.67 13.88 -3.64
C SER A 20 5.76 15.12 -3.49
N PRO A 21 6.27 16.35 -3.69
CA PRO A 21 5.45 17.56 -3.74
C PRO A 21 4.31 17.50 -4.76
N LEU A 22 4.40 16.57 -5.73
CA LEU A 22 3.34 16.26 -6.68
C LEU A 22 1.98 16.01 -6.00
N TRP A 23 1.97 15.49 -4.77
CA TRP A 23 0.75 15.04 -4.09
C TRP A 23 0.19 16.02 -3.07
N GLU A 24 0.87 17.16 -2.83
CA GLU A 24 0.48 18.14 -1.81
C GLU A 24 -0.90 18.77 -2.05
N ASP A 25 -1.37 18.75 -3.30
CA ASP A 25 -2.61 19.38 -3.72
C ASP A 25 -3.84 18.47 -3.58
N VAL A 26 -3.63 17.17 -3.32
CA VAL A 26 -4.68 16.15 -3.20
C VAL A 26 -4.70 15.41 -1.86
N PHE A 27 -3.66 15.56 -1.03
CA PHE A 27 -3.65 15.08 0.34
C PHE A 27 -3.58 16.23 1.34
N SER A 28 -4.37 16.16 2.41
CA SER A 28 -4.17 17.02 3.56
C SER A 28 -2.94 16.56 4.36
N LYS A 29 -2.24 17.53 4.98
CA LYS A 29 -1.07 17.23 5.81
C LYS A 29 -1.46 16.36 7.01
N GLU A 30 -2.61 16.65 7.59
CA GLU A 30 -3.14 15.95 8.75
C GLU A 30 -3.38 14.46 8.46
N LEU A 31 -3.91 14.13 7.28
CA LEU A 31 -4.15 12.74 6.88
C LEU A 31 -2.83 11.98 6.67
N LEU A 32 -1.84 12.61 6.03
CA LEU A 32 -0.53 12.00 5.82
C LEU A 32 0.23 11.83 7.16
N GLU A 33 0.12 12.81 8.06
CA GLU A 33 0.69 12.74 9.41
C GLU A 33 0.03 11.63 10.24
N GLU A 34 -1.31 11.47 10.14
CA GLU A 34 -2.06 10.38 10.79
C GLU A 34 -1.57 9.01 10.28
N LEU A 35 -1.47 8.84 8.96
CA LEU A 35 -0.95 7.59 8.36
C LEU A 35 0.50 7.35 8.79
N ASN A 36 1.39 8.33 8.63
CA ASN A 36 2.81 8.16 8.91
C ASN A 36 3.07 7.87 10.40
N SER A 37 2.25 8.44 11.31
CA SER A 37 2.35 8.25 12.75
C SER A 37 1.61 7.01 13.27
N ASN A 38 1.03 6.19 12.38
CA ASN A 38 0.39 4.95 12.76
C ASN A 38 1.34 4.06 13.60
N ILE A 39 0.84 3.55 14.73
CA ILE A 39 1.66 2.86 15.75
C ILE A 39 2.40 1.65 15.16
N PHE A 40 1.75 0.88 14.28
CA PHE A 40 2.39 -0.25 13.63
C PHE A 40 3.53 0.20 12.71
N LEU A 41 3.32 1.24 11.90
CA LEU A 41 4.37 1.77 11.01
C LEU A 41 5.53 2.40 11.80
N VAL A 42 5.24 3.08 12.91
CA VAL A 42 6.27 3.59 13.83
C VAL A 42 7.10 2.43 14.38
N ALA A 43 6.46 1.37 14.87
CA ALA A 43 7.15 0.19 15.41
C ALA A 43 8.03 -0.49 14.33
N CYS A 44 7.57 -0.52 13.08
CA CYS A 44 8.35 -1.01 11.96
C CYS A 44 9.62 -0.18 11.71
N ARG A 45 9.51 1.16 11.63
CA ARG A 45 10.65 2.06 11.42
C ARG A 45 11.65 2.07 12.58
N SER A 46 11.19 1.81 13.80
CA SER A 46 12.07 1.73 14.98
C SER A 46 12.65 0.32 15.23
N GLY A 47 12.32 -0.66 14.39
CA GLY A 47 12.73 -2.05 14.57
C GLY A 47 12.16 -2.72 15.83
N GLN A 48 11.04 -2.21 16.34
CA GLN A 48 10.36 -2.71 17.55
C GLN A 48 9.14 -3.57 17.24
N VAL A 49 8.81 -3.77 15.96
CA VAL A 49 7.69 -4.62 15.56
C VAL A 49 8.01 -6.10 15.81
N GLU A 50 7.05 -6.82 16.39
CA GLU A 50 7.16 -8.28 16.56
C GLU A 50 7.11 -8.98 15.20
N GLN A 51 7.91 -10.04 15.02
CA GLN A 51 7.93 -10.80 13.76
C GLN A 51 6.56 -11.39 13.39
N ASN A 52 5.77 -11.83 14.37
CA ASN A 52 4.44 -12.36 14.13
C ASN A 52 3.48 -11.28 13.61
N LEU A 53 3.56 -10.06 14.16
CA LEU A 53 2.78 -8.93 13.68
C LEU A 53 3.17 -8.51 12.25
N LEU A 54 4.47 -8.56 11.92
CA LEU A 54 4.95 -8.34 10.56
C LEU A 54 4.43 -9.41 9.57
N ARG A 55 4.44 -10.70 9.96
CA ARG A 55 3.81 -11.78 9.17
C ARG A 55 2.31 -11.56 8.99
N LYS A 56 1.62 -11.15 10.05
CA LYS A 56 0.19 -10.85 9.99
C LYS A 56 -0.12 -9.70 9.05
N PHE A 57 0.69 -8.64 9.04
CA PHE A 57 0.61 -7.58 8.02
C PHE A 57 0.72 -8.18 6.62
N MET A 58 1.73 -9.02 6.38
CA MET A 58 1.94 -9.62 5.07
C MET A 58 0.71 -10.41 4.59
N ILE A 59 0.08 -11.15 5.50
CA ILE A 59 -1.13 -11.95 5.22
C ILE A 59 -2.35 -11.06 4.95
N GLN A 60 -2.58 -10.03 5.77
CA GLN A 60 -3.71 -9.10 5.56
C GLN A 60 -3.55 -8.31 4.27
N HIS A 61 -2.33 -7.85 3.99
CA HIS A 61 -2.04 -7.17 2.75
C HIS A 61 -2.15 -8.11 1.54
N HIS A 62 -1.83 -9.41 1.67
CA HIS A 62 -2.11 -10.40 0.61
C HIS A 62 -3.59 -10.50 0.25
N HIS A 63 -4.49 -10.52 1.25
CA HIS A 63 -5.95 -10.52 1.02
C HIS A 63 -6.37 -9.34 0.14
N TYR A 64 -5.76 -8.17 0.34
CA TYR A 64 -6.01 -6.97 -0.43
C TYR A 64 -5.31 -6.97 -1.81
N SER A 65 -3.99 -7.11 -1.85
CA SER A 65 -3.17 -6.87 -3.04
C SER A 65 -3.35 -7.91 -4.14
N GLN A 66 -3.79 -9.13 -3.81
CA GLN A 66 -4.06 -10.16 -4.82
C GLN A 66 -5.16 -9.77 -5.82
N TYR A 67 -5.95 -8.75 -5.50
CA TYR A 67 -7.00 -8.22 -6.37
C TYR A 67 -6.57 -7.01 -7.20
N PHE A 68 -5.33 -6.53 -7.08
CA PHE A 68 -4.87 -5.29 -7.72
C PHE A 68 -5.19 -5.22 -9.22
N THR A 69 -4.78 -6.24 -9.97
CA THR A 69 -5.07 -6.35 -11.41
C THR A 69 -6.57 -6.41 -11.72
N ARG A 70 -7.40 -6.95 -10.80
CA ARG A 70 -8.87 -6.96 -10.96
C ARG A 70 -9.50 -5.59 -10.67
N TYR A 71 -8.95 -4.82 -9.74
CA TYR A 71 -9.34 -3.43 -9.54
C TYR A 71 -9.05 -2.62 -10.80
N LEU A 72 -7.85 -2.78 -11.35
CA LEU A 72 -7.41 -2.07 -12.55
C LEU A 72 -8.26 -2.45 -13.77
N CYS A 73 -8.52 -3.75 -14.00
CA CYS A 73 -9.43 -4.19 -15.06
C CYS A 73 -10.85 -3.64 -14.90
N SER A 74 -11.38 -3.58 -13.67
CA SER A 74 -12.72 -3.02 -13.42
C SER A 74 -12.77 -1.54 -13.79
N LEU A 75 -11.75 -0.78 -13.37
CA LEU A 75 -11.61 0.64 -13.71
C LEU A 75 -11.49 0.84 -15.22
N MET A 76 -10.59 0.10 -15.87
CA MET A 76 -10.33 0.21 -17.31
C MET A 76 -11.58 -0.04 -18.15
N GLY A 77 -12.46 -0.93 -17.71
CA GLY A 77 -13.74 -1.19 -18.36
C GLY A 77 -14.70 0.01 -18.41
N GLY A 78 -14.50 1.01 -17.53
CA GLY A 78 -15.28 2.25 -17.48
C GLY A 78 -14.60 3.48 -18.10
N LEU A 79 -13.41 3.34 -18.69
CA LEU A 79 -12.72 4.46 -19.34
C LEU A 79 -13.33 4.75 -20.72
N ALA A 80 -13.65 6.02 -20.96
CA ALA A 80 -14.22 6.47 -22.23
C ALA A 80 -13.17 6.79 -23.30
N ASP A 81 -11.99 7.30 -22.91
CA ASP A 81 -10.91 7.64 -23.83
C ASP A 81 -9.97 6.44 -24.04
N GLN A 82 -9.80 6.04 -25.30
CA GLN A 82 -8.89 4.96 -25.68
C GLN A 82 -7.43 5.23 -25.25
N LYS A 83 -7.00 6.50 -25.18
CA LYS A 83 -5.64 6.85 -24.75
C LYS A 83 -5.42 6.53 -23.27
N ASP A 84 -6.42 6.75 -22.44
CA ASP A 84 -6.35 6.40 -21.02
C ASP A 84 -6.31 4.89 -20.84
N PHE A 85 -7.13 4.17 -21.63
CA PHE A 85 -7.13 2.72 -21.62
C PHE A 85 -5.75 2.17 -21.98
N VAL A 86 -5.12 2.70 -23.03
CA VAL A 86 -3.76 2.32 -23.42
C VAL A 86 -2.77 2.65 -22.31
N LEU A 87 -2.86 3.84 -21.70
CA LEU A 87 -1.98 4.24 -20.62
C LEU A 87 -2.06 3.27 -19.43
N LEU A 88 -3.27 2.94 -18.93
CA LEU A 88 -3.43 1.99 -17.82
C LEU A 88 -3.15 0.54 -18.21
N SER A 89 -3.21 0.19 -19.50
CA SER A 89 -2.83 -1.14 -19.97
C SER A 89 -1.33 -1.43 -19.78
N HIS A 90 -0.49 -0.38 -19.75
CA HIS A 90 0.93 -0.53 -19.44
C HIS A 90 1.13 -0.90 -17.97
N ASN A 91 0.48 -0.20 -17.03
CA ASN A 91 0.47 -0.58 -15.61
C ASN A 91 -0.04 -2.01 -15.44
N LEU A 92 -1.15 -2.38 -16.10
CA LEU A 92 -1.70 -3.73 -16.01
C LEU A 92 -0.73 -4.80 -16.52
N LEU A 93 -0.05 -4.54 -17.63
CA LEU A 93 0.94 -5.45 -18.18
C LEU A 93 2.08 -5.66 -17.19
N GLU A 94 2.61 -4.57 -16.66
CA GLU A 94 3.68 -4.60 -15.66
C GLU A 94 3.27 -5.38 -14.41
N GLU A 95 2.08 -5.14 -13.86
CA GLU A 95 1.56 -5.90 -12.71
C GLU A 95 1.44 -7.40 -12.99
N LEU A 96 1.09 -7.77 -14.23
CA LEU A 96 0.92 -9.16 -14.66
C LEU A 96 2.23 -9.86 -15.01
N THR A 97 3.23 -9.13 -15.48
CA THR A 97 4.46 -9.73 -16.03
C THR A 97 5.74 -9.28 -15.37
N GLY A 98 5.72 -8.28 -14.49
CA GLY A 98 6.89 -7.56 -14.01
C GLY A 98 7.61 -6.77 -15.11
N THR A 99 8.58 -5.96 -14.68
CA THR A 99 9.52 -5.22 -15.56
C THR A 99 10.89 -5.90 -15.67
N ASP A 100 11.17 -6.87 -14.80
CA ASP A 100 12.47 -7.50 -14.70
C ASP A 100 12.71 -8.56 -15.81
N ALA A 101 13.97 -8.97 -15.95
CA ALA A 101 14.35 -10.02 -16.91
C ALA A 101 13.69 -11.38 -16.60
N ALA A 102 13.30 -11.61 -15.34
CA ALA A 102 12.66 -12.84 -14.91
C ALA A 102 11.16 -12.88 -15.25
N LYS A 103 10.56 -11.72 -15.58
CA LYS A 103 9.15 -11.54 -15.91
C LYS A 103 8.22 -12.10 -14.84
N ILE A 104 8.45 -11.72 -13.59
CA ILE A 104 7.66 -12.15 -12.45
C ILE A 104 6.61 -11.08 -12.11
N SER A 105 5.34 -11.47 -12.03
CA SER A 105 4.27 -10.57 -11.62
C SER A 105 4.46 -10.05 -10.19
N HIS A 106 3.93 -8.86 -9.90
CA HIS A 106 3.99 -8.28 -8.56
C HIS A 106 3.31 -9.17 -7.51
N ALA A 107 2.22 -9.85 -7.88
CA ALA A 107 1.55 -10.81 -7.02
C ALA A 107 2.44 -12.02 -6.67
N GLU A 108 3.24 -12.52 -7.62
CA GLU A 108 4.18 -13.62 -7.36
C GLU A 108 5.42 -13.14 -6.58
N LEU A 109 5.93 -11.93 -6.85
CA LEU A 109 6.98 -11.31 -6.03
C LEU A 109 6.54 -11.17 -4.57
N TYR A 110 5.30 -10.73 -4.35
CA TYR A 110 4.75 -10.61 -3.01
C TYR A 110 4.67 -11.98 -2.30
N LYS A 111 4.24 -13.04 -2.99
CA LYS A 111 4.22 -14.40 -2.43
C LYS A 111 5.63 -14.92 -2.09
N LYS A 112 6.63 -14.60 -2.91
CA LYS A 112 8.04 -14.92 -2.58
C LYS A 112 8.47 -14.21 -1.30
N ALA A 113 8.13 -12.93 -1.16
CA ALA A 113 8.43 -12.17 0.04
C ALA A 113 7.75 -12.76 1.29
N MET A 114 6.48 -13.17 1.16
CA MET A 114 5.75 -13.89 2.21
C MET A 114 6.45 -15.19 2.62
N ALA A 115 6.84 -16.02 1.64
CA ALA A 115 7.53 -17.28 1.90
C ALA A 115 8.87 -17.08 2.62
N ALA A 116 9.64 -16.06 2.24
CA ALA A 116 10.94 -15.75 2.83
C ALA A 116 10.90 -15.44 4.33
N ILE A 117 9.74 -15.02 4.86
CA ILE A 117 9.55 -14.79 6.30
C ILE A 117 8.55 -15.74 6.96
N ASN A 118 8.14 -16.82 6.28
CA ASN A 118 7.12 -17.78 6.74
C ASN A 118 5.74 -17.16 7.01
N ALA A 119 5.33 -16.16 6.24
CA ALA A 119 3.95 -15.67 6.23
C ALA A 119 3.13 -16.56 5.26
N VAL A 120 2.33 -17.49 5.78
CA VAL A 120 1.58 -18.43 4.92
C VAL A 120 0.32 -17.73 4.39
N PRO A 121 0.09 -17.68 3.05
CA PRO A 121 -1.12 -17.08 2.50
C PRO A 121 -2.39 -17.66 3.13
N LYS A 122 -3.28 -16.77 3.58
CA LYS A 122 -4.59 -17.12 4.17
C LYS A 122 -4.51 -17.95 5.47
N SER A 123 -3.35 -18.03 6.14
CA SER A 123 -3.26 -18.69 7.46
C SER A 123 -4.01 -17.94 8.54
N ASP A 124 -4.16 -16.62 8.39
CA ASP A 124 -4.97 -15.78 9.27
C ASP A 124 -6.28 -15.40 8.57
N PRO A 125 -7.40 -15.39 9.32
CA PRO A 125 -8.67 -14.91 8.79
C PRO A 125 -8.54 -13.44 8.38
N ILE A 126 -9.33 -13.05 7.37
CA ILE A 126 -9.36 -11.66 6.95
C ILE A 126 -9.93 -10.79 8.08
N LEU A 127 -9.26 -9.68 8.38
CA LEU A 127 -9.76 -8.68 9.32
C LEU A 127 -10.94 -7.91 8.71
N ASN A 128 -11.83 -7.41 9.57
CA ASN A 128 -13.00 -6.68 9.09
C ASN A 128 -12.58 -5.40 8.33
N SER A 129 -11.61 -4.65 8.86
CA SER A 129 -11.01 -3.50 8.19
C SER A 129 -10.37 -3.84 6.84
N THR A 130 -9.75 -5.02 6.71
CA THR A 130 -9.14 -5.48 5.45
C THR A 130 -10.23 -5.75 4.41
N GLN A 131 -11.33 -6.40 4.82
CA GLN A 131 -12.47 -6.62 3.93
C GLN A 131 -13.12 -5.30 3.51
N GLN A 132 -13.30 -4.35 4.44
CA GLN A 132 -13.83 -3.02 4.12
C GLN A 132 -12.97 -2.26 3.10
N LEU A 133 -11.64 -2.34 3.24
CA LEU A 133 -10.72 -1.75 2.26
C LEU A 133 -10.89 -2.37 0.86
N ILE A 134 -10.99 -3.70 0.78
CA ILE A 134 -11.22 -4.44 -0.48
C ILE A 134 -12.55 -4.05 -1.12
N ASP A 135 -13.61 -4.02 -0.32
CA ASP A 135 -14.97 -3.71 -0.78
C ASP A 135 -15.06 -2.26 -1.26
N ALA A 136 -14.44 -1.31 -0.55
CA ALA A 136 -14.36 0.08 -0.97
C ALA A 136 -13.61 0.24 -2.29
N MET A 137 -12.47 -0.44 -2.45
CA MET A 137 -11.71 -0.40 -3.70
C MET A 137 -12.53 -0.94 -4.88
N PHE A 138 -13.17 -2.11 -4.72
CA PHE A 138 -14.05 -2.64 -5.76
C PHE A 138 -15.24 -1.73 -6.06
N ARG A 139 -15.86 -1.14 -5.03
CA ARG A 139 -17.01 -0.24 -5.20
C ARG A 139 -16.63 0.99 -6.03
N HIS A 140 -15.47 1.59 -5.81
CA HIS A 140 -15.01 2.73 -6.62
C HIS A 140 -14.58 2.31 -8.02
N CYS A 141 -13.80 1.22 -8.16
CA CYS A 141 -13.33 0.75 -9.46
C CYS A 141 -14.44 0.18 -10.36
N ARG A 142 -15.60 -0.18 -9.80
CA ARG A 142 -16.79 -0.62 -10.55
C ARG A 142 -17.83 0.49 -10.72
N SER A 143 -17.56 1.69 -10.25
CA SER A 143 -18.48 2.81 -10.42
C SER A 143 -18.62 3.16 -11.89
N ASP A 144 -19.81 3.58 -12.32
CA ASP A 144 -20.05 4.17 -13.64
C ASP A 144 -19.22 5.45 -13.86
N ASP A 145 -18.72 6.04 -12.78
CA ASP A 145 -17.78 7.15 -12.81
C ASP A 145 -16.33 6.67 -12.61
N SER A 146 -15.62 6.50 -13.72
CA SER A 146 -14.20 6.09 -13.73
C SER A 146 -13.26 7.03 -12.98
N LEU A 147 -13.63 8.31 -12.75
CA LEU A 147 -12.82 9.22 -11.93
C LEU A 147 -12.70 8.72 -10.49
N ARG A 148 -13.74 8.07 -9.97
CA ARG A 148 -13.73 7.52 -8.60
C ARG A 148 -12.79 6.34 -8.50
N GLY A 149 -12.80 5.43 -9.47
CA GLY A 149 -11.85 4.31 -9.51
C GLY A 149 -10.41 4.76 -9.70
N LEU A 150 -10.18 5.78 -10.56
CA LEU A 150 -8.88 6.43 -10.71
C LEU A 150 -8.40 7.02 -9.39
N ALA A 151 -9.22 7.81 -8.70
CA ALA A 151 -8.88 8.40 -7.41
C ALA A 151 -8.57 7.32 -6.35
N ALA A 152 -9.37 6.25 -6.30
CA ALA A 152 -9.19 5.17 -5.34
C ALA A 152 -7.87 4.41 -5.54
N LEU A 153 -7.51 4.05 -6.78
CA LEU A 153 -6.25 3.38 -7.07
C LEU A 153 -5.06 4.33 -6.95
N CYS A 154 -5.13 5.51 -7.59
CA CYS A 154 -4.05 6.49 -7.57
C CYS A 154 -3.70 6.92 -6.15
N LEU A 155 -4.68 7.40 -5.38
CA LEU A 155 -4.42 7.98 -4.07
C LEU A 155 -4.46 6.95 -2.94
N GLY A 156 -5.30 5.93 -3.05
CA GLY A 156 -5.52 4.94 -1.99
C GLY A 156 -4.65 3.69 -2.06
N ALA A 157 -4.06 3.40 -3.22
CA ALA A 157 -3.22 2.22 -3.42
C ALA A 157 -1.77 2.56 -3.75
N GLU A 158 -1.53 3.56 -4.61
CA GLU A 158 -0.27 3.72 -5.32
C GLU A 158 0.55 4.90 -4.81
N ALA A 159 -0.02 6.11 -4.75
CA ALA A 159 0.69 7.30 -4.29
C ALA A 159 1.16 7.19 -2.83
N ILE A 160 0.41 6.48 -1.96
CA ILE A 160 0.77 6.31 -0.56
C ILE A 160 1.76 5.17 -0.29
N VAL A 161 2.17 4.42 -1.32
CA VAL A 161 3.06 3.25 -1.19
C VAL A 161 4.30 3.57 -0.37
N PRO A 162 5.06 4.66 -0.61
CA PRO A 162 6.25 4.95 0.19
C PRO A 162 5.97 5.08 1.69
N LEU A 163 4.82 5.63 2.08
CA LEU A 163 4.44 5.82 3.48
C LEU A 163 4.08 4.50 4.17
N VAL A 164 3.56 3.53 3.42
CA VAL A 164 3.14 2.24 3.97
C VAL A 164 4.25 1.20 3.86
N TYR A 165 4.87 1.05 2.69
CA TYR A 165 5.84 0.00 2.38
C TYR A 165 7.24 0.32 2.88
N GLY A 166 7.61 1.59 2.94
CA GLY A 166 8.89 2.02 3.50
C GLY A 166 9.13 1.50 4.91
N PRO A 167 8.21 1.73 5.88
CA PRO A 167 8.30 1.16 7.21
C PRO A 167 8.45 -0.37 7.21
N ILE A 168 7.72 -1.08 6.35
CA ILE A 168 7.80 -2.55 6.24
C ILE A 168 9.19 -2.98 5.77
N LEU A 169 9.74 -2.29 4.77
CA LEU A 169 11.09 -2.51 4.29
C LEU A 169 12.12 -2.31 5.41
N ASP A 170 11.99 -1.25 6.21
CA ASP A 170 12.83 -1.02 7.39
C ASP A 170 12.74 -2.20 8.37
N ALA A 171 11.52 -2.65 8.71
CA ALA A 171 11.30 -3.77 9.62
C ALA A 171 11.96 -5.07 9.12
N LEU A 172 11.82 -5.37 7.83
CA LEU A 172 12.46 -6.54 7.19
C LEU A 172 13.99 -6.45 7.25
N GLN A 173 14.56 -5.26 7.07
CA GLN A 173 16.00 -5.03 7.22
C GLN A 173 16.46 -5.22 8.67
N PHE A 174 15.70 -4.72 9.67
CA PHE A 174 16.03 -4.88 11.09
C PHE A 174 16.13 -6.35 11.51
N ILE A 175 15.20 -7.18 11.02
CA ILE A 175 15.21 -8.63 11.31
C ILE A 175 16.19 -9.41 10.40
N LYS A 176 16.93 -8.71 9.53
CA LYS A 176 17.85 -9.29 8.55
C LYS A 176 17.17 -10.36 7.67
N ALA A 177 15.97 -10.05 7.19
CA ALA A 177 15.24 -10.94 6.30
C ALA A 177 16.03 -11.20 5.00
N PRO A 178 15.80 -12.35 4.32
CA PRO A 178 16.40 -12.62 3.02
C PRO A 178 16.03 -11.56 1.96
N ASP A 179 16.85 -11.41 0.92
CA ASP A 179 16.59 -10.43 -0.15
C ASP A 179 15.24 -10.65 -0.85
N ASP A 180 14.81 -11.91 -1.00
CA ASP A 180 13.48 -12.27 -1.49
C ASP A 180 12.34 -11.59 -0.70
N ALA A 181 12.54 -11.36 0.61
CA ALA A 181 11.58 -10.65 1.46
C ALA A 181 11.55 -9.14 1.17
N LEU A 182 12.70 -8.56 0.82
CA LEU A 182 12.89 -7.13 0.62
C LEU A 182 12.47 -6.70 -0.80
N HIS A 183 12.67 -7.57 -1.79
CA HIS A 183 12.64 -7.20 -3.21
C HIS A 183 11.31 -6.54 -3.63
N PHE A 184 10.16 -7.12 -3.26
CA PHE A 184 8.86 -6.53 -3.56
C PHE A 184 8.72 -5.11 -2.99
N PHE A 185 9.09 -4.88 -1.75
CA PHE A 185 8.95 -3.56 -1.13
C PHE A 185 9.95 -2.55 -1.69
N ARG A 186 11.17 -3.02 -2.02
CA ARG A 186 12.23 -2.18 -2.56
C ARG A 186 11.85 -1.56 -3.90
N ILE A 187 11.36 -2.36 -4.87
CA ILE A 187 10.95 -1.83 -6.18
C ILE A 187 9.84 -0.76 -6.04
N HIS A 188 8.87 -0.99 -5.15
CA HIS A 188 7.74 -0.09 -4.94
C HIS A 188 8.09 1.18 -4.16
N VAL A 189 9.14 1.18 -3.34
CA VAL A 189 9.53 2.34 -2.52
C VAL A 189 10.63 3.16 -3.18
N GLU A 190 11.57 2.50 -3.87
CA GLU A 190 12.78 3.12 -4.40
C GLU A 190 12.72 3.37 -5.91
N GLU A 191 11.89 2.62 -6.64
CA GLU A 191 11.95 2.57 -8.11
C GLU A 191 10.63 3.00 -8.80
N ASP A 192 9.47 2.92 -8.13
CA ASP A 192 8.16 3.06 -8.79
C ASP A 192 7.25 4.16 -8.19
N GLU A 193 7.18 5.30 -8.89
CA GLU A 193 6.08 6.29 -8.75
C GLU A 193 5.27 6.40 -10.06
N ASP A 194 5.69 5.66 -11.11
CA ASP A 194 5.20 5.86 -12.47
C ASP A 194 3.75 5.43 -12.63
N HIS A 195 3.33 4.38 -11.92
CA HIS A 195 1.95 3.91 -11.96
C HIS A 195 0.99 4.98 -11.42
N ALA A 196 1.32 5.54 -10.24
CA ALA A 196 0.56 6.61 -9.62
C ALA A 196 0.52 7.86 -10.52
N ILE A 197 1.66 8.24 -11.11
CA ILE A 197 1.77 9.39 -12.03
C ILE A 197 0.93 9.19 -13.29
N ALA A 198 0.86 7.98 -13.84
CA ALA A 198 0.04 7.67 -15.00
C ALA A 198 -1.46 7.91 -14.71
N MET A 199 -1.95 7.42 -13.57
CA MET A 199 -3.33 7.69 -13.14
C MET A 199 -3.55 9.17 -12.82
N ARG A 200 -2.57 9.84 -12.20
CA ARG A 200 -2.63 11.27 -11.89
C ARG A 200 -2.83 12.13 -13.14
N LYS A 201 -2.13 11.83 -14.22
CA LYS A 201 -2.30 12.53 -15.51
C LYS A 201 -3.74 12.46 -16.04
N ILE A 202 -4.38 11.30 -15.90
CA ILE A 202 -5.78 11.11 -16.33
C ILE A 202 -6.70 11.93 -15.42
N ILE A 203 -6.49 11.85 -14.10
CA ILE A 203 -7.25 12.61 -13.09
C ILE A 203 -7.16 14.12 -13.38
N ASP A 204 -5.95 14.65 -13.57
CA ASP A 204 -5.73 16.08 -13.81
C ASP A 204 -6.49 16.56 -15.05
N ARG A 205 -6.41 15.81 -16.16
CA ARG A 205 -7.16 16.14 -17.38
C ARG A 205 -8.68 16.13 -17.14
N MET A 206 -9.20 15.11 -16.44
CA MET A 206 -10.64 15.02 -16.14
C MET A 206 -11.11 16.14 -15.19
N ILE A 207 -10.25 16.62 -14.29
CA ILE A 207 -10.53 17.76 -13.42
C ILE A 207 -10.40 19.08 -14.20
N GLU A 208 -9.45 19.24 -15.10
CA GLU A 208 -9.34 20.43 -15.96
C GLU A 208 -10.62 20.67 -16.76
N GLU A 209 -11.22 19.60 -17.31
CA GLU A 209 -12.50 19.65 -18.01
C GLU A 209 -13.68 19.98 -17.08
N LYS A 210 -13.64 19.49 -15.83
CA LYS A 210 -14.72 19.63 -14.83
C LYS A 210 -14.13 19.94 -13.43
N PRO A 211 -13.70 21.19 -13.17
CA PRO A 211 -12.93 21.52 -11.96
C PRO A 211 -13.65 21.23 -10.64
N TYR A 212 -14.98 21.31 -10.64
CA TYR A 212 -15.80 21.02 -9.47
C TYR A 212 -15.66 19.57 -8.96
N ARG A 213 -15.17 18.65 -9.80
CA ARG A 213 -14.99 17.22 -9.45
C ARG A 213 -13.74 16.94 -8.63
N ARG A 214 -12.87 17.95 -8.45
CA ARG A 214 -11.67 17.84 -7.61
C ARG A 214 -12.00 17.41 -6.17
N VAL A 215 -13.12 17.91 -5.63
CA VAL A 215 -13.57 17.54 -4.28
C VAL A 215 -13.88 16.05 -4.17
N ASP A 216 -14.43 15.42 -5.22
CA ASP A 216 -14.73 14.00 -5.23
C ASP A 216 -13.44 13.16 -5.24
N VAL A 217 -12.44 13.59 -5.99
CA VAL A 217 -11.12 12.92 -6.04
C VAL A 217 -10.45 12.94 -4.67
N ILE A 218 -10.43 14.10 -4.00
CA ILE A 218 -9.86 14.24 -2.66
C ILE A 218 -10.65 13.38 -1.66
N ALA A 219 -11.98 13.44 -1.70
CA ALA A 219 -12.84 12.67 -0.79
C ALA A 219 -12.65 11.16 -0.94
N VAL A 220 -12.54 10.65 -2.18
CA VAL A 220 -12.28 9.23 -2.45
C VAL A 220 -10.87 8.84 -2.00
N GLY A 221 -9.86 9.66 -2.28
CA GLY A 221 -8.49 9.42 -1.83
C GLY A 221 -8.42 9.35 -0.30
N GLU A 222 -9.02 10.31 0.40
CA GLU A 222 -9.10 10.33 1.85
C GLU A 222 -9.82 9.10 2.42
N GLU A 223 -10.97 8.72 1.86
CA GLU A 223 -11.71 7.52 2.26
C GLU A 223 -10.82 6.27 2.19
N MET A 224 -10.08 6.10 1.09
CA MET A 224 -9.23 4.93 0.89
C MET A 224 -8.02 4.92 1.83
N VAL A 225 -7.40 6.08 2.10
CA VAL A 225 -6.32 6.19 3.09
C VAL A 225 -6.86 5.88 4.49
N ARG A 226 -8.07 6.34 4.84
CA ARG A 226 -8.69 6.01 6.13
C ARG A 226 -8.98 4.53 6.29
N PHE A 227 -9.42 3.84 5.23
CA PHE A 227 -9.54 2.38 5.27
C PHE A 227 -8.18 1.68 5.44
N ARG A 228 -7.11 2.23 4.86
CA ARG A 228 -5.75 1.73 5.11
C ARG A 228 -5.35 1.92 6.58
N ILE A 229 -5.57 3.10 7.16
CA ILE A 229 -5.28 3.37 8.57
C ILE A 229 -6.07 2.42 9.48
N ALA A 230 -7.36 2.22 9.20
CA ALA A 230 -8.20 1.28 9.92
C ALA A 230 -7.64 -0.15 9.87
N MET A 231 -7.17 -0.59 8.69
CA MET A 231 -6.50 -1.89 8.52
C MET A 231 -5.27 -2.04 9.41
N LEU A 232 -4.41 -1.02 9.46
CA LEU A 232 -3.20 -1.03 10.29
C LEU A 232 -3.52 -0.98 11.78
N ASN A 233 -4.57 -0.26 12.17
CA ASN A 233 -5.04 -0.18 13.56
C ASN A 233 -5.60 -1.51 14.06
N GLU A 234 -6.52 -2.14 13.31
CA GLU A 234 -7.10 -3.43 13.67
C GLU A 234 -6.00 -4.52 13.71
N LEU A 235 -5.08 -4.48 12.74
CA LEU A 235 -3.89 -5.34 12.73
C LEU A 235 -3.12 -5.24 14.05
N TYR A 236 -2.75 -4.03 14.48
CA TYR A 236 -1.98 -3.82 15.71
C TYR A 236 -2.76 -4.26 16.96
N GLN A 237 -4.04 -3.89 17.07
CA GLN A 237 -4.90 -4.26 18.21
C GLN A 237 -5.11 -5.77 18.33
N SER A 238 -5.25 -6.47 17.20
CA SER A 238 -5.42 -7.92 17.16
C SER A 238 -4.20 -8.70 17.68
N ASN A 239 -3.03 -8.06 17.82
CA ASN A 239 -1.83 -8.65 18.42
C ASN A 239 -1.83 -8.52 19.95
N ILE A 240 -2.35 -7.40 20.47
CA ILE A 240 -2.42 -7.13 21.92
C ILE A 240 -3.44 -8.07 22.60
N GLY A 241 -4.57 -8.34 21.94
CA GLY A 241 -5.61 -9.25 22.47
C GLY A 241 -5.15 -10.70 22.59
N VAL A 242 -4.20 -11.15 21.77
CA VAL A 242 -3.66 -12.53 21.84
C VAL A 242 -2.64 -12.68 22.98
N ASN A 243 -1.85 -11.64 23.28
CA ASN A 243 -0.86 -11.69 24.36
C ASN A 243 -1.47 -11.70 25.77
N THR A 244 -2.73 -11.25 25.93
CA THR A 244 -3.43 -11.26 27.22
C THR A 244 -4.09 -12.61 27.53
N ASP A 245 -4.55 -13.35 26.52
CA ASP A 245 -5.13 -14.68 26.71
C ASP A 245 -4.07 -15.76 27.02
N VAL A 246 -2.84 -15.60 26.53
CA VAL A 246 -1.74 -16.54 26.83
C VAL A 246 -1.23 -16.40 28.28
N THR A 247 -1.35 -15.21 28.88
CA THR A 247 -0.95 -15.00 30.29
C THR A 247 -1.95 -15.58 31.30
N LEU A 248 -3.22 -15.76 30.92
CA LEU A 248 -4.25 -16.31 31.80
C LEU A 248 -4.30 -17.85 31.83
N LEU A 249 -3.61 -18.53 30.90
CA LEU A 249 -3.54 -19.99 30.86
C LEU A 249 -2.30 -20.58 31.57
N SER A 250 -1.41 -19.74 32.13
CA SER A 250 -0.25 -20.18 32.91
C SER A 250 -0.43 -20.10 34.43
N GLU A 251 -1.65 -19.82 34.93
CA GLU A 251 -1.93 -19.71 36.37
C GLU A 251 -2.92 -20.77 36.91
N CYS A 252 -3.23 -21.79 36.12
CA CYS A 252 -3.99 -22.96 36.60
C CYS A 252 -3.10 -24.21 36.60
N ASP A 253 -2.23 -24.29 37.60
CA ASP A 253 -1.67 -25.55 38.13
C ASP A 253 -2.65 -26.17 39.15
#